data_AF-A0A1Z7Z0T1-F1
#
_entry.id   AF-A0A1Z7Z0T1-F1
#
_cell.length_a   1.000
_cell.length_b   1.000
_cell.length_c   1.000
_cell.angle_alpha   90.00
_cell.angle_beta   90.00
_cell.angle_gamma   90.00
#
_symmetry.space_group_name_H-M   'P 1'
#
loop_
_entity.id
_entity.type
_entity.pdbx_description
1 polymer ?
#
loop_
_entity_poly.entity_id
_entity_poly.type
_entity_poly.pdbx_seq_one_letter_code
_entity_poly.pdbx_strand_id
1 'polypeptide(L)'
;MAFNSETVAPWSGKTEDIIVFSILAAILAISSTLLHLFYPSEQNHGEVTPQALRQSLVALSNAAEEIVMHEEFMGTRPNLDTLIEMKLSPFSENEFDNMTKLRWQQDSHCFIAETTDLTPPYQIKLHFSAKEPSAPPEISWRIANENSPLSVANCQKTHNSNWQRIRKSQPDAKDAHKH
;
A
#
# COMPACT_ATOMS: atom_id res chain seq x y z
N MET A 1 -4.42 -80.08 5.45
CA MET A 1 -4.24 -78.62 5.53
C MET A 1 -5.57 -77.98 5.17
N ALA A 2 -6.26 -77.38 6.15
CA ALA A 2 -7.50 -76.67 5.89
C ALA A 2 -7.16 -75.23 5.50
N PHE A 3 -7.61 -74.80 4.32
CA PHE A 3 -7.56 -73.40 3.91
C PHE A 3 -8.70 -72.66 4.59
N ASN A 4 -8.38 -71.79 5.54
CA ASN A 4 -9.35 -70.84 6.09
C ASN A 4 -9.51 -69.71 5.07
N SER A 5 -10.51 -69.81 4.18
CA SER A 5 -10.91 -68.69 3.33
C SER A 5 -11.83 -67.78 4.13
N GLU A 6 -11.27 -66.67 4.62
CA GLU A 6 -12.05 -65.59 5.24
C GLU A 6 -12.95 -64.96 4.18
N THR A 7 -14.24 -65.22 4.28
CA THR A 7 -15.25 -64.70 3.35
C THR A 7 -15.78 -63.40 3.94
N VAL A 8 -15.31 -62.27 3.42
CA VAL A 8 -15.84 -60.95 3.79
C VAL A 8 -17.22 -60.81 3.15
N ALA A 9 -18.25 -60.59 3.96
CA ALA A 9 -19.61 -60.39 3.45
C ALA A 9 -19.67 -59.13 2.56
N PRO A 10 -20.36 -59.18 1.40
CA PRO A 10 -20.51 -58.02 0.55
C PRO A 10 -21.24 -56.92 1.32
N TRP A 11 -20.63 -55.74 1.42
CA TRP A 11 -21.31 -54.58 1.98
C TRP A 11 -22.49 -54.21 1.08
N SER A 12 -23.61 -53.82 1.70
CA SER A 12 -24.74 -53.27 0.97
C SER A 12 -24.29 -52.00 0.25
N GLY A 13 -24.64 -51.84 -1.02
CA GLY A 13 -24.27 -50.64 -1.80
C GLY A 13 -24.70 -49.32 -1.14
N LYS A 14 -25.76 -49.34 -0.32
CA LYS A 14 -26.16 -48.17 0.49
C LYS A 14 -25.14 -47.79 1.56
N THR A 15 -24.49 -48.78 2.17
CA THR A 15 -23.46 -48.55 3.20
C THR A 15 -22.16 -48.07 2.57
N GLU A 16 -21.83 -48.61 1.39
CA GLU A 16 -20.68 -48.17 0.59
C GLU A 16 -20.84 -46.70 0.16
N ASP A 17 -22.01 -46.32 -0.38
CA ASP A 17 -22.30 -44.94 -0.77
C ASP A 17 -22.13 -43.97 0.41
N ILE A 18 -22.69 -44.29 1.59
CA ILE A 18 -22.58 -43.43 2.77
C ILE A 18 -21.11 -43.22 3.16
N ILE A 19 -20.29 -44.27 3.09
CA ILE A 19 -18.87 -44.19 3.45
C ILE A 19 -18.11 -43.37 2.41
N VAL A 20 -18.36 -43.58 1.12
CA VAL A 20 -17.71 -42.83 0.04
C VAL A 20 -18.09 -41.34 0.11
N PHE A 21 -19.37 -41.01 0.28
CA PHE A 21 -19.82 -39.63 0.43
C PHE A 21 -19.24 -38.96 1.68
N SER A 22 -19.11 -39.69 2.79
CA SER A 22 -18.50 -39.17 4.02
C SER A 22 -17.01 -38.88 3.83
N ILE A 23 -16.28 -39.74 3.12
CA ILE A 23 -14.86 -39.53 2.80
C ILE A 23 -14.70 -38.33 1.87
N LEU A 24 -15.52 -38.20 0.84
CA LEU A 24 -15.50 -37.04 -0.06
C LEU A 24 -15.78 -35.73 0.68
N ALA A 25 -16.78 -35.73 1.58
CA ALA A 25 -17.08 -34.57 2.41
C ALA A 25 -15.92 -34.21 3.35
N ALA A 26 -15.25 -35.22 3.93
CA ALA A 26 -14.09 -35.01 4.78
C ALA A 26 -12.89 -34.44 4.00
N ILE A 27 -12.63 -34.95 2.79
CA ILE A 27 -11.57 -34.42 1.90
C ILE A 27 -11.87 -32.95 1.57
N LEU A 28 -13.10 -32.63 1.17
CA LEU A 28 -13.49 -31.25 0.85
C LEU A 28 -13.36 -30.32 2.06
N ALA A 29 -13.76 -30.76 3.25
CA ALA A 29 -13.63 -29.98 4.47
C ALA A 29 -12.15 -29.73 4.84
N ILE A 30 -11.32 -30.77 4.76
CA ILE A 30 -9.88 -30.67 5.02
C ILE A 30 -9.20 -29.78 3.99
N SER A 31 -9.49 -29.95 2.70
CA SER A 31 -8.96 -29.10 1.63
C SER A 31 -9.40 -27.65 1.78
N SER A 32 -10.67 -27.38 2.13
CA SER A 32 -11.16 -26.02 2.38
C SER A 32 -10.47 -25.38 3.58
N THR A 33 -10.27 -26.14 4.66
CA THR A 33 -9.57 -25.68 5.86
C THR A 33 -8.09 -25.41 5.56
N LEU A 34 -7.42 -26.32 4.84
CA LEU A 34 -6.03 -26.14 4.40
C LEU A 34 -5.90 -24.94 3.47
N LEU A 35 -6.85 -24.73 2.55
CA LEU A 35 -6.87 -23.55 1.68
C LEU A 35 -6.97 -22.27 2.51
N HIS A 36 -7.87 -22.22 3.50
CA HIS A 36 -7.99 -21.09 4.42
C HIS A 36 -6.74 -20.86 5.29
N LEU A 37 -6.00 -21.91 5.61
CA LEU A 37 -4.84 -21.86 6.50
C LEU A 37 -3.55 -21.52 5.75
N PHE A 38 -3.40 -22.00 4.51
CA PHE A 38 -2.26 -21.71 3.63
C PHE A 38 -2.46 -20.49 2.74
N TYR A 39 -3.72 -20.15 2.45
CA TYR A 39 -4.13 -18.88 1.86
C TYR A 39 -5.04 -18.20 2.89
N PRO A 40 -4.49 -17.68 4.01
CA PRO A 40 -5.25 -16.76 4.83
C PRO A 40 -5.80 -15.72 3.87
N SER A 41 -7.10 -15.41 3.96
CA SER A 41 -7.70 -14.42 3.07
C SER A 41 -6.75 -13.25 3.09
N GLU A 42 -6.15 -12.90 1.95
CA GLU A 42 -5.52 -11.61 1.85
C GLU A 42 -6.66 -10.67 2.13
N GLN A 43 -6.73 -10.20 3.38
CA GLN A 43 -7.26 -8.90 3.66
C GLN A 43 -6.34 -8.01 2.85
N ASN A 44 -6.72 -7.84 1.59
CA ASN A 44 -6.53 -6.64 0.83
C ASN A 44 -7.18 -5.53 1.67
N HIS A 45 -6.57 -5.21 2.82
CA HIS A 45 -6.33 -3.84 3.17
C HIS A 45 -5.43 -3.30 2.06
N GLY A 46 -6.01 -3.16 0.85
CA GLY A 46 -5.43 -2.29 -0.14
C GLY A 46 -5.20 -1.01 0.61
N GLU A 47 -3.98 -0.49 0.58
CA GLU A 47 -3.61 0.77 1.20
C GLU A 47 -4.56 1.82 0.61
N VAL A 48 -5.73 2.01 1.21
CA VAL A 48 -6.77 2.88 0.66
C VAL A 48 -6.30 4.27 0.99
N THR A 49 -5.62 4.88 0.03
CA THR A 49 -5.23 6.28 0.09
C THR A 49 -6.45 7.11 0.49
N PRO A 50 -6.40 7.82 1.65
CA PRO A 50 -7.52 8.63 2.13
C PRO A 50 -7.98 9.59 1.05
N GLN A 51 -9.29 9.68 0.83
CA GLN A 51 -9.84 10.50 -0.26
C GLN A 51 -9.41 11.97 -0.14
N ALA A 52 -9.32 12.50 1.08
CA ALA A 52 -8.85 13.85 1.38
C ALA A 52 -7.39 14.10 0.96
N LEU A 53 -6.55 13.07 0.89
CA LEU A 53 -5.14 13.20 0.48
C LEU A 53 -4.93 13.02 -1.03
N ARG A 54 -5.90 12.44 -1.75
CA ARG A 54 -5.69 12.02 -3.15
C ARG A 54 -5.23 13.17 -4.05
N GLN A 55 -5.86 14.34 -3.94
CA GLN A 55 -5.48 15.50 -4.76
C GLN A 55 -4.07 15.97 -4.44
N SER A 56 -3.73 16.11 -3.17
CA SER A 56 -2.39 16.49 -2.74
C SER A 56 -1.32 15.49 -3.15
N LEU A 57 -1.64 14.19 -3.16
CA LEU A 57 -0.71 13.13 -3.56
C LEU A 57 -0.51 13.08 -5.08
N VAL A 58 -1.56 13.34 -5.86
CA VAL A 58 -1.45 13.51 -7.32
C VAL A 58 -0.61 14.74 -7.65
N ALA A 59 -0.88 15.88 -7.01
CA ALA A 59 -0.08 17.08 -7.16
C ALA A 59 1.39 16.81 -6.79
N LEU A 60 1.63 16.08 -5.69
CA LEU A 60 2.98 15.70 -5.26
C LEU A 60 3.69 14.80 -6.27
N SER A 61 2.96 13.90 -6.94
CA SER A 61 3.51 13.06 -8.01
C SER A 61 3.97 13.91 -9.20
N ASN A 62 3.15 14.86 -9.63
CA ASN A 62 3.52 15.77 -10.72
C ASN A 62 4.72 16.64 -10.33
N ALA A 63 4.70 17.16 -9.09
CA ALA A 63 5.79 17.96 -8.56
C ALA A 63 7.10 17.17 -8.46
N ALA A 64 7.03 15.87 -8.10
CA ALA A 64 8.20 15.01 -8.04
C ALA A 64 8.85 14.86 -9.42
N GLU A 65 8.06 14.73 -10.49
CA GLU A 65 8.57 14.68 -11.87
C GLU A 65 9.21 16.01 -12.27
N GLU A 66 8.60 17.14 -11.91
CA GLU A 66 9.16 18.47 -12.16
C GLU A 66 10.45 18.74 -11.38
N ILE A 67 10.54 18.28 -10.14
CA ILE A 67 11.76 18.36 -9.32
C ILE A 67 12.89 17.56 -9.96
N VAL A 68 12.62 16.35 -10.45
CA VAL A 68 13.60 15.53 -11.17
C VAL A 68 14.07 16.25 -12.43
N MET A 69 13.12 16.78 -13.22
CA MET A 69 13.45 17.53 -14.44
C MET A 69 14.30 18.77 -14.15
N HIS A 70 13.96 19.53 -13.10
CA HIS A 70 14.73 20.69 -12.67
C HIS A 70 16.13 20.31 -12.21
N GLU A 71 16.27 19.21 -11.45
CA GLU A 71 17.57 18.68 -11.02
C GLU A 71 18.43 18.26 -12.22
N GLU A 72 17.85 17.65 -13.25
CA GLU A 72 18.54 17.30 -14.49
C GLU A 72 19.01 18.55 -15.27
N PHE A 73 18.20 19.61 -15.29
CA PHE A 73 18.53 20.85 -16.04
C PHE A 73 19.54 21.75 -15.30
N MET A 74 19.36 21.94 -13.99
CA MET A 74 20.17 22.87 -13.18
C MET A 74 21.33 22.18 -12.46
N GLY A 75 21.41 20.84 -12.52
CA GLY A 75 22.41 20.03 -11.81
C GLY A 75 22.26 20.02 -10.29
N THR A 76 21.22 20.66 -9.75
CA THR A 76 20.96 20.78 -8.32
C THR A 76 19.46 20.70 -8.05
N ARG A 77 19.09 20.02 -6.96
CA ARG A 77 17.69 19.88 -6.55
C ARG A 77 17.18 21.18 -5.92
N PRO A 78 16.00 21.68 -6.30
CA PRO A 78 15.39 22.85 -5.67
C PRO A 78 15.12 22.60 -4.18
N ASN A 79 15.33 23.63 -3.36
CA ASN A 79 14.92 23.62 -1.96
C ASN A 79 13.45 24.01 -1.82
N LEU A 80 12.87 23.83 -0.64
CA LEU A 80 11.46 24.08 -0.35
C LEU A 80 11.07 25.53 -0.68
N ASP A 81 11.92 26.49 -0.34
CA ASP A 81 11.68 27.91 -0.65
C ASP A 81 11.60 28.15 -2.15
N THR A 82 12.48 27.52 -2.94
CA THR A 82 12.47 27.58 -4.41
C THR A 82 11.19 26.96 -4.96
N LEU A 83 10.74 25.83 -4.41
CA LEU A 83 9.49 25.19 -4.83
C LEU A 83 8.26 26.07 -4.53
N ILE A 84 8.27 26.77 -3.40
CA ILE A 84 7.23 27.75 -3.03
C ILE A 84 7.26 28.94 -3.99
N GLU A 85 8.45 29.48 -4.31
CA GLU A 85 8.64 30.59 -5.24
C GLU A 85 8.22 30.25 -6.67
N MET A 86 8.52 29.02 -7.13
CA MET A 86 8.05 28.45 -8.39
C MET A 86 6.54 28.19 -8.42
N LYS A 87 5.86 28.39 -7.28
CA LYS A 87 4.44 28.09 -7.07
C LYS A 87 4.07 26.62 -7.32
N LEU A 88 5.02 25.71 -7.17
CA LEU A 88 4.80 24.30 -7.46
C LEU A 88 3.85 23.68 -6.42
N SER A 89 2.65 23.28 -6.84
CA SER A 89 1.74 22.50 -5.99
C SER A 89 2.32 21.11 -5.74
N PRO A 90 2.23 20.54 -4.52
CA PRO A 90 1.49 21.01 -3.35
C PRO A 90 2.32 21.84 -2.35
N PHE A 91 3.50 22.34 -2.75
CA PHE A 91 4.38 23.11 -1.86
C PHE A 91 3.90 24.55 -1.65
N SER A 92 3.19 25.11 -2.64
CA SER A 92 2.57 26.43 -2.55
C SER A 92 1.15 26.35 -1.98
N GLU A 93 0.78 27.24 -1.05
CA GLU A 93 -0.49 27.19 -0.31
C GLU A 93 -1.75 27.59 -1.13
N ASN A 94 -1.59 28.03 -2.38
CA ASN A 94 -2.59 28.90 -3.04
C ASN A 94 -3.21 28.39 -4.35
N GLU A 95 -3.06 27.12 -4.75
CA GLU A 95 -3.53 26.70 -6.09
C GLU A 95 -4.92 26.06 -6.14
N PHE A 96 -5.40 25.40 -5.07
CA PHE A 96 -6.67 24.65 -5.15
C PHE A 96 -7.49 24.71 -3.85
N ASP A 97 -8.69 25.30 -3.91
CA ASP A 97 -9.64 25.41 -2.78
C ASP A 97 -10.06 24.05 -2.17
N ASN A 98 -9.89 22.95 -2.92
CA ASN A 98 -10.26 21.60 -2.50
C ASN A 98 -9.09 20.77 -1.95
N MET A 99 -7.86 21.30 -1.96
CA MET A 99 -6.70 20.59 -1.40
C MET A 99 -6.59 20.77 0.11
N THR A 100 -6.18 19.71 0.80
CA THR A 100 -5.83 19.78 2.23
C THR A 100 -4.61 20.68 2.43
N LYS A 101 -4.62 21.45 3.51
CA LYS A 101 -3.54 22.36 3.88
C LYS A 101 -2.36 21.61 4.48
N LEU A 102 -1.21 21.71 3.84
CA LEU A 102 0.00 20.95 4.19
C LEU A 102 1.09 21.86 4.70
N ARG A 103 1.63 21.55 5.89
CA ARG A 103 2.82 22.23 6.42
C ARG A 103 4.07 21.42 6.07
N TRP A 104 4.85 21.93 5.12
CA TRP A 104 6.05 21.28 4.61
C TRP A 104 7.30 21.54 5.47
N GLN A 105 8.17 20.54 5.50
CA GLN A 105 9.53 20.59 6.01
C GLN A 105 10.43 19.79 5.06
N GLN A 106 11.71 20.14 4.98
CA GLN A 106 12.67 19.47 4.11
C GLN A 106 13.93 19.07 4.89
N ASP A 107 14.45 17.87 4.56
CA ASP A 107 15.87 17.51 4.67
C ASP A 107 16.42 17.36 3.26
N SER A 108 17.70 17.64 3.03
CA SER A 108 18.51 17.31 1.83
C SER A 108 17.78 16.57 0.67
N HIS A 109 17.36 15.31 0.88
CA HIS A 109 16.71 14.47 -0.14
C HIS A 109 15.27 14.05 0.20
N CYS A 110 14.62 14.70 1.16
CA CYS A 110 13.34 14.26 1.71
C CYS A 110 12.45 15.44 2.09
N PHE A 111 11.26 15.50 1.50
CA PHE A 111 10.22 16.47 1.84
C PHE A 111 9.15 15.75 2.64
N ILE A 112 8.73 16.34 3.76
CA ILE A 112 7.68 15.80 4.63
C ILE A 112 6.68 16.88 4.95
N ALA A 113 5.40 16.55 4.93
CA ALA A 113 4.34 17.46 5.33
C ALA A 113 3.35 16.80 6.27
N GLU A 114 2.65 17.63 7.03
CA GLU A 114 1.53 17.25 7.87
C GLU A 114 0.31 18.10 7.50
N THR A 115 -0.85 17.46 7.45
CA THR A 115 -2.12 18.14 7.22
C THR A 115 -2.51 18.95 8.45
N THR A 116 -2.91 20.21 8.24
CA THR A 116 -3.27 21.14 9.33
C THR A 116 -4.78 21.28 9.53
N ASP A 117 -5.57 20.78 8.59
CA ASP A 117 -7.03 20.94 8.49
C ASP A 117 -7.82 19.62 8.58
N LEU A 118 -7.14 18.47 8.67
CA LEU A 118 -7.75 17.15 8.81
C LEU A 118 -7.63 16.60 10.24
N THR A 119 -8.63 15.82 10.65
CA THR A 119 -8.62 15.06 11.92
C THR A 119 -9.07 13.61 11.65
N PRO A 120 -8.23 12.59 11.94
CA PRO A 120 -6.86 12.70 12.47
C PRO A 120 -5.91 13.34 11.44
N PRO A 121 -4.83 14.01 11.89
CA PRO A 121 -3.83 14.55 10.98
C PRO A 121 -3.13 13.42 10.21
N TYR A 122 -2.78 13.70 8.97
CA TYR A 122 -2.00 12.81 8.11
C TYR A 122 -0.63 13.41 7.83
N GLN A 123 0.34 12.54 7.63
CA GLN A 123 1.66 12.92 7.17
C GLN A 123 1.94 12.32 5.80
N ILE A 124 2.54 13.12 4.93
CA ILE A 124 2.96 12.72 3.59
C ILE A 124 4.46 12.95 3.45
N LYS A 125 5.12 12.11 2.65
CA LYS A 125 6.55 12.14 2.45
C LYS A 125 6.88 11.91 0.98
N LEU A 126 7.77 12.73 0.44
CA LEU A 126 8.44 12.57 -0.84
C LEU A 126 9.94 12.37 -0.58
N HIS A 127 10.46 11.20 -0.93
CA HIS A 127 11.85 10.82 -0.68
C HIS A 127 12.57 10.48 -1.98
N PHE A 128 13.74 11.10 -2.17
CA PHE A 128 14.64 10.85 -3.28
C PHE A 128 15.82 10.01 -2.80
N SER A 129 16.20 8.98 -3.55
CA SER A 129 17.34 8.13 -3.17
C SER A 129 18.66 8.90 -3.30
N ALA A 130 19.37 9.08 -2.18
CA ALA A 130 20.72 9.64 -2.19
C ALA A 130 21.77 8.70 -2.80
N LYS A 131 21.50 7.38 -2.77
CA LYS A 131 22.45 6.34 -3.23
C LYS A 131 22.29 6.04 -4.72
N GLU A 132 21.08 6.20 -5.24
CA GLU A 132 20.74 5.93 -6.63
C GLU A 132 19.96 7.14 -7.18
N PRO A 133 20.65 8.16 -7.69
CA PRO A 133 20.02 9.38 -8.19
C PRO A 133 19.02 9.13 -9.33
N SER A 134 19.18 8.01 -10.05
CA SER A 134 18.28 7.57 -11.12
C SER A 134 17.06 6.78 -10.62
N ALA A 135 16.99 6.45 -9.33
CA ALA A 135 15.83 5.76 -8.78
C ALA A 135 14.63 6.72 -8.74
N PRO A 136 13.42 6.23 -9.08
CA PRO A 136 12.24 7.06 -9.04
C PRO A 136 11.97 7.56 -7.60
N PRO A 137 11.46 8.79 -7.44
CA PRO A 137 11.08 9.29 -6.12
C PRO A 137 10.01 8.40 -5.48
N GLU A 138 10.13 8.20 -4.17
CA GLU A 138 9.17 7.42 -3.37
C GLU A 138 8.21 8.38 -2.67
N ILE A 139 6.91 8.19 -2.92
CA ILE A 139 5.84 8.91 -2.22
C ILE A 139 5.16 7.97 -1.24
N SER A 140 5.04 8.41 0.00
CA SER A 140 4.44 7.61 1.09
C SER A 140 3.59 8.48 1.99
N TRP A 141 2.57 7.90 2.62
CA TRP A 141 1.68 8.58 3.56
C TRP A 141 1.48 7.76 4.84
N ARG A 142 1.02 8.40 5.91
CA ARG A 142 0.57 7.73 7.14
C ARG A 142 -0.38 8.61 7.94
N ILE A 143 -1.07 8.02 8.90
CA ILE A 143 -1.78 8.77 9.93
C ILE A 143 -0.76 9.26 10.96
N ALA A 144 -0.80 10.54 11.31
CA ALA A 144 0.04 11.12 12.34
C ALA A 144 -0.45 10.66 13.72
N ASN A 145 0.48 10.25 14.58
CA ASN A 145 0.20 9.86 15.96
C ASN A 145 1.32 10.32 16.89
N GLU A 146 1.10 10.24 18.21
CA GLU A 146 2.08 10.67 19.23
C GLU A 146 3.42 9.93 19.11
N ASN A 147 3.41 8.70 18.59
CA ASN A 147 4.61 7.88 18.36
C ASN A 147 5.32 8.19 17.03
N SER A 148 4.79 9.14 16.24
CA SER A 148 5.28 9.48 14.91
C SER A 148 5.31 11.00 14.70
N PRO A 149 6.07 11.74 15.54
CA PRO A 149 6.17 13.18 15.41
C PRO A 149 6.69 13.58 14.03
N LEU A 150 6.17 14.70 13.51
CA LEU A 150 6.68 15.35 12.31
C LEU A 150 8.14 15.72 12.57
N SER A 151 9.05 14.99 11.95
CA SER A 151 10.48 15.19 12.12
C SER A 151 11.20 14.86 10.83
N VAL A 152 11.99 15.83 10.38
CA VAL A 152 12.91 15.74 9.25
C VAL A 152 13.88 14.56 9.42
N ALA A 153 14.33 14.28 10.64
CA ALA A 153 15.22 13.14 10.94
C ALA A 153 14.56 11.76 10.72
N ASN A 154 13.23 11.68 10.81
CA ASN A 154 12.47 10.47 10.51
C ASN A 154 12.18 10.29 9.02
N CYS A 155 12.43 11.33 8.20
CA CYS A 155 12.17 11.34 6.77
C CYS A 155 13.11 10.36 6.04
N GLN A 156 14.39 10.34 6.43
CA GLN A 156 15.44 9.49 5.83
C GLN A 156 15.32 8.00 6.19
N LYS A 157 14.53 7.64 7.19
CA LYS A 157 14.32 6.23 7.57
C LYS A 157 13.36 5.58 6.57
N THR A 158 13.93 4.94 5.55
CA THR A 158 13.24 4.20 4.48
C THR A 158 12.44 2.98 4.96
N HIS A 159 12.68 2.52 6.19
CA HIS A 159 12.10 1.29 6.75
C HIS A 159 11.30 1.49 8.04
N ASN A 160 10.72 2.67 8.27
CA ASN A 160 9.72 2.79 9.33
C ASN A 160 8.41 2.13 8.86
N SER A 161 8.03 1.02 9.49
CA SER A 161 6.88 0.14 9.17
C SER A 161 5.51 0.81 9.09
N ASN A 162 5.42 2.09 9.44
CA ASN A 162 4.16 2.83 9.54
C ASN A 162 3.87 3.70 8.32
N TRP A 163 4.78 3.77 7.34
CA TRP A 163 4.55 4.49 6.08
C TRP A 163 3.90 3.57 5.05
N GLN A 164 2.77 4.00 4.50
CA GLN A 164 2.08 3.36 3.38
C GLN A 164 2.64 3.91 2.08
N ARG A 165 3.08 3.05 1.17
CA ARG A 165 3.75 3.48 -0.08
C ARG A 165 2.74 3.64 -1.20
N ILE A 166 2.82 4.72 -1.95
CA ILE A 166 2.00 4.87 -3.15
C ILE A 166 2.73 4.18 -4.30
N ARG A 167 2.30 2.96 -4.63
CA ARG A 167 2.78 2.28 -5.85
C ARG A 167 2.10 2.91 -7.06
N LYS A 168 2.83 3.05 -8.18
CA LYS A 168 2.37 3.59 -9.48
C LYS A 168 1.18 2.83 -10.12
N SER A 169 0.57 1.86 -9.43
CA SER A 169 -0.52 1.04 -9.94
C SER A 169 -1.55 0.79 -8.85
N GLN A 170 -2.48 1.72 -8.67
CA GLN A 170 -3.80 1.36 -8.17
C GLN A 170 -4.66 1.22 -9.42
N PRO A 171 -4.97 -0.01 -9.90
CA PRO A 171 -5.88 -0.16 -11.01
C PRO A 171 -7.19 0.51 -10.61
N ASP A 172 -7.71 1.34 -11.53
CA ASP A 172 -9.04 1.89 -11.41
C ASP A 172 -10.01 0.80 -10.99
N ALA A 173 -10.84 1.08 -9.99
CA ALA A 173 -11.90 0.18 -9.50
C ALA A 173 -13.04 0.00 -10.53
N LYS A 174 -12.73 -0.04 -11.83
CA LYS A 174 -13.66 -0.24 -12.94
C LYS A 174 -13.56 -1.61 -13.62
N ASP A 175 -12.53 -2.41 -13.34
CA ASP A 175 -12.39 -3.74 -13.95
C ASP A 175 -12.88 -4.92 -13.08
N ALA A 176 -13.41 -4.66 -11.88
CA ALA A 176 -13.97 -5.71 -11.01
C ALA A 176 -15.41 -6.15 -11.37
N HIS A 177 -16.02 -5.58 -12.41
CA HIS A 177 -17.35 -5.96 -12.88
C HIS A 177 -17.33 -6.39 -14.35
N LYS A 178 -16.59 -7.45 -14.63
CA LYS A 178 -16.80 -8.22 -15.87
C LYS A 178 -16.49 -9.70 -15.66
N HIS A 179 -17.42 -10.38 -14.99
CA HIS A 179 -17.62 -11.82 -15.12
C HIS A 179 -19.11 -12.07 -15.36
#